data_AF-A0A3D3X3A1-F1
#
_entry.id   AF-A0A3D3X3A1-F1
#
_cell.length_a   1.000
_cell.length_b   1.000
_cell.length_c   1.000
_cell.angle_alpha   90.00
_cell.angle_beta   90.00
_cell.angle_gamma   90.00
#
_symmetry.space_group_name_H-M   'P 1'
#
loop_
_entity.id
_entity.type
_entity.pdbx_description
1 polymer ?
#
loop_
_entity_poly.entity_id
_entity_poly.type
_entity_poly.pdbx_seq_one_letter_code
_entity_poly.pdbx_strand_id
1 'polypeptide(L)'
;NTRFSVDADLVFLALGFLGPSLEGPLQELNLEMEIRGKHETIQVEKLQQLLKSGQPMYQVRADPNFMTSCDGVFVAGDAKRGASLVVWAIWEGREAARCIDSYLMGESSLPTSPQAEMLA
;
A
#
# COMPACT_ATOMS: atom_id res chain seq x y z
N ASN A 1 -0.85 -8.11 37.95
CA ASN A 1 -2.11 -7.35 37.89
C ASN A 1 -1.83 -5.87 38.13
N THR A 2 -1.55 -5.11 37.08
CA THR A 2 -1.31 -3.66 37.12
C THR A 2 -2.38 -2.97 36.27
N ARG A 3 -3.41 -2.45 36.93
CA ARG A 3 -4.47 -1.64 36.32
C ARG A 3 -4.42 -0.26 36.96
N PHE A 4 -4.57 0.78 36.16
CA PHE A 4 -4.66 2.17 36.64
C PHE A 4 -5.78 2.91 35.91
N SER A 5 -6.17 4.04 36.46
CA SER A 5 -7.19 4.95 35.92
C SER A 5 -6.59 6.35 35.77
N VAL A 6 -7.08 7.11 34.80
CA VAL A 6 -6.70 8.49 34.54
C VAL A 6 -7.98 9.28 34.33
N ASP A 7 -8.13 10.39 35.05
CA ASP A 7 -9.26 11.31 34.85
C ASP A 7 -9.06 12.06 33.52
N ALA A 8 -10.10 12.09 32.70
CA ALA A 8 -10.07 12.76 31.41
C ALA A 8 -11.43 13.42 31.14
N ASP A 9 -11.39 14.71 30.77
CA ASP A 9 -12.59 15.44 30.34
C ASP A 9 -13.03 15.03 28.92
N LEU A 10 -12.08 14.56 28.10
CA LEU A 10 -12.31 14.11 26.72
C LEU A 10 -11.32 13.01 26.34
N VAL A 11 -11.82 11.96 25.69
CA VAL A 11 -11.01 10.90 25.09
C VAL A 11 -11.20 10.92 23.58
N PHE A 12 -10.10 11.04 22.84
CA PHE A 12 -10.08 10.92 21.38
C PHE A 12 -9.35 9.64 20.98
N LEU A 13 -10.06 8.73 20.30
CA LEU A 13 -9.49 7.49 19.81
C LEU A 13 -8.91 7.70 18.41
N ALA A 14 -7.58 7.76 18.32
CA ALA A 14 -6.82 7.85 17.07
C ALA A 14 -6.20 6.50 16.68
N LEU A 15 -7.02 5.45 16.66
CA LEU A 15 -6.62 4.11 16.24
C LEU A 15 -6.48 4.16 14.72
N GLY A 16 -5.24 4.10 14.20
CA GLY A 16 -4.92 4.36 12.80
C GLY A 16 -5.50 3.37 11.78
N PHE A 17 -4.81 3.23 10.64
CA PHE A 17 -5.25 2.39 9.52
C PHE A 17 -4.46 1.08 9.42
N LEU A 18 -5.12 -0.01 9.00
CA LEU A 18 -4.48 -1.31 8.80
C LEU A 18 -3.95 -1.50 7.38
N GLY A 19 -4.78 -1.26 6.38
CA GLY A 19 -4.50 -1.55 4.98
C GLY A 19 -5.78 -1.48 4.13
N PRO A 20 -5.67 -1.53 2.80
CA PRO A 20 -6.81 -1.44 1.90
C PRO A 20 -7.81 -2.58 2.11
N SER A 21 -9.08 -2.37 1.76
CA SER A 21 -10.11 -3.42 1.86
C SER A 21 -9.67 -4.66 1.10
N LEU A 22 -9.69 -5.81 1.78
CA LEU A 22 -9.33 -7.09 1.20
C LEU A 22 -10.47 -7.72 0.39
N GLU A 23 -11.70 -7.26 0.58
CA GLU A 23 -12.86 -7.73 -0.20
C GLU A 23 -12.94 -7.02 -1.55
N GLY A 24 -13.48 -7.70 -2.56
CA GLY A 24 -13.65 -7.18 -3.92
C GLY A 24 -12.38 -7.32 -4.77
N PRO A 25 -11.93 -6.27 -5.49
CA PRO A 25 -10.90 -6.40 -6.52
C PRO A 25 -9.58 -7.03 -6.06
N LEU A 26 -9.12 -6.77 -4.83
CA LEU A 26 -7.86 -7.36 -4.34
C LEU A 26 -7.97 -8.88 -4.22
N GLN A 27 -9.11 -9.37 -3.76
CA GLN A 27 -9.39 -10.80 -3.65
C GLN A 27 -9.66 -11.42 -5.03
N GLU A 28 -10.47 -10.77 -5.86
CA GLU A 28 -10.83 -11.26 -7.20
C GLU A 28 -9.60 -11.39 -8.11
N LEU A 29 -8.65 -10.45 -7.99
CA LEU A 29 -7.38 -10.48 -8.72
C LEU A 29 -6.31 -11.33 -8.02
N ASN A 30 -6.60 -11.87 -6.83
CA ASN A 30 -5.69 -12.64 -5.99
C ASN A 30 -4.30 -11.96 -5.84
N LEU A 31 -4.33 -10.70 -5.42
CA LEU A 31 -3.10 -9.91 -5.33
C LEU A 31 -2.21 -10.35 -4.16
N GLU A 32 -0.90 -10.23 -4.36
CA GLU A 32 0.06 -10.34 -3.30
C GLU A 32 0.06 -9.09 -2.41
N MET A 33 0.14 -9.32 -1.11
CA MET A 33 0.22 -8.29 -0.08
C MET A 33 1.54 -8.41 0.67
N GLU A 34 1.97 -7.35 1.33
CA GLU A 34 3.13 -7.35 2.22
C GLU A 34 2.72 -6.93 3.63
N ILE A 35 3.21 -7.65 4.64
CA ILE A 35 3.04 -7.24 6.04
C ILE A 35 4.13 -6.24 6.41
N ARG A 36 3.69 -5.06 6.89
CA ARG A 36 4.60 -3.99 7.25
C ARG A 36 5.57 -4.43 8.35
N GLY A 37 6.87 -4.27 8.08
CA GLY A 37 7.94 -4.63 9.01
C GLY A 37 8.40 -6.09 8.97
N LYS A 38 7.81 -6.94 8.11
CA LYS A 38 8.24 -8.34 7.96
C LYS A 38 8.88 -8.67 6.62
N HIS A 39 8.74 -7.82 5.60
CA HIS A 39 9.19 -8.10 4.22
C HIS A 39 8.71 -9.45 3.67
N GLU A 40 7.61 -9.96 4.23
CA GLU A 40 7.00 -11.22 3.86
C GLU A 40 5.82 -10.95 2.93
N THR A 41 5.75 -11.73 1.86
CA THR A 41 4.63 -11.69 0.92
C THR A 41 3.56 -12.68 1.33
N ILE A 42 2.31 -12.25 1.27
CA ILE A 42 1.15 -13.01 1.71
C ILE A 42 -0.02 -12.81 0.73
N GLN A 43 -0.72 -13.88 0.40
CA GLN A 43 -1.94 -13.82 -0.42
C GLN A 43 -3.11 -13.25 0.39
N VAL A 44 -4.07 -12.60 -0.27
CA VAL A 44 -5.25 -11.98 0.36
C VAL A 44 -5.98 -12.93 1.31
N GLU A 45 -6.21 -14.17 0.89
CA GLU A 45 -6.96 -15.17 1.67
C GLU A 45 -6.26 -15.50 2.99
N LYS A 46 -4.94 -15.68 2.96
CA LYS A 46 -4.13 -15.96 4.14
C LYS A 46 -4.05 -14.75 5.06
N LEU A 47 -4.03 -13.54 4.49
CA LEU A 47 -4.07 -12.29 5.26
C LEU A 47 -5.43 -12.11 5.97
N GLN A 48 -6.55 -12.41 5.31
CA GLN A 48 -7.88 -12.43 5.94
C GLN A 48 -7.94 -13.41 7.12
N GLN A 49 -7.31 -14.58 7.01
CA GLN A 49 -7.20 -15.52 8.13
C GLN A 49 -6.35 -14.95 9.28
N LEU A 50 -5.20 -14.34 8.95
CA LEU A 50 -4.33 -13.71 9.94
C LEU A 50 -5.05 -12.61 10.72
N LEU A 51 -5.91 -11.82 10.04
CA LEU A 51 -6.71 -10.75 10.64
C LEU A 51 -7.72 -11.23 11.70
N LYS A 52 -8.08 -12.52 11.71
CA LYS A 52 -8.92 -13.11 12.78
C LYS A 52 -8.14 -13.34 14.08
N SER A 53 -6.81 -13.42 14.00
CA SER A 53 -5.92 -13.73 15.12
C SER A 53 -5.03 -12.56 15.55
N GLY A 54 -4.96 -11.49 14.74
CA GLY A 54 -4.18 -10.28 15.00
C GLY A 54 -4.55 -9.15 14.04
N GLN A 55 -3.92 -7.99 14.17
CA GLN A 55 -4.17 -6.84 13.29
C GLN A 55 -2.85 -6.28 12.74
N PRO A 56 -2.15 -7.01 11.85
CA PRO A 56 -0.99 -6.47 11.18
C PRO A 56 -1.38 -5.30 10.28
N MET A 57 -0.50 -4.32 10.14
CA MET A 57 -0.58 -3.38 9.02
C MET A 57 -0.07 -4.05 7.74
N TYR A 58 -0.73 -3.80 6.63
CA TYR A 58 -0.43 -4.42 5.36
C TYR A 58 -0.64 -3.45 4.19
N GLN A 59 0.01 -3.76 3.07
CA GLN A 59 -0.03 -2.99 1.83
C GLN A 59 -0.02 -3.94 0.64
N VAL A 60 -0.52 -3.49 -0.52
CA VAL A 60 -0.41 -4.25 -1.78
C VAL A 60 1.05 -4.31 -2.17
N ARG A 61 1.54 -5.51 -2.48
CA ARG A 61 2.90 -5.71 -2.98
C ARG A 61 2.97 -5.19 -4.41
N ALA A 62 4.00 -4.41 -4.69
CA ALA A 62 4.31 -3.93 -6.01
C ALA A 62 5.82 -3.97 -6.26
N ASP A 63 6.20 -4.13 -7.52
CA ASP A 63 7.57 -4.04 -7.98
C ASP A 63 8.03 -2.55 -8.08
N PRO A 64 9.29 -2.28 -8.47
CA PRO A 64 9.77 -0.91 -8.69
C PRO A 64 9.00 -0.14 -9.77
N ASN A 65 8.25 -0.82 -10.65
CA ASN A 65 7.42 -0.23 -11.69
C ASN A 65 5.97 -0.01 -11.25
N PHE A 66 5.68 -0.14 -9.94
CA PHE A 66 4.34 0.00 -9.37
C PHE A 66 3.35 -1.08 -9.84
N MET A 67 3.82 -2.12 -10.53
CA MET A 67 2.98 -3.24 -10.97
C MET A 67 2.83 -4.24 -9.83
N THR A 68 1.61 -4.71 -9.62
CA THR A 68 1.27 -5.71 -8.61
C THR A 68 1.68 -7.12 -9.08
N SER A 69 1.31 -8.15 -8.33
CA SER A 69 1.46 -9.54 -8.79
C SER A 69 0.56 -9.90 -9.97
N CYS A 70 -0.43 -9.07 -10.32
CA CYS A 70 -1.29 -9.26 -11.47
C CYS A 70 -0.83 -8.32 -12.60
N ASP A 71 -0.54 -8.90 -13.77
CA ASP A 71 -0.10 -8.16 -14.95
C ASP A 71 -1.15 -7.12 -15.37
N GLY A 72 -0.68 -5.92 -15.72
CA GLY A 72 -1.55 -4.80 -16.07
C GLY A 72 -2.29 -4.14 -14.87
N VAL A 73 -2.09 -4.61 -13.65
CA VAL A 73 -2.67 -4.02 -12.42
C VAL A 73 -1.57 -3.30 -11.64
N PHE A 74 -1.78 -2.01 -11.40
CA PHE A 74 -0.82 -1.12 -10.76
C PHE A 74 -1.39 -0.53 -9.46
N VAL A 75 -0.50 -0.13 -8.55
CA VAL A 75 -0.90 0.43 -7.25
C VAL A 75 0.03 1.57 -6.82
N ALA A 76 -0.56 2.59 -6.20
CA ALA A 76 0.15 3.77 -5.70
C ALA A 76 -0.53 4.31 -4.44
N GLY A 77 0.16 5.19 -3.72
CA GLY A 77 -0.36 5.88 -2.54
C GLY A 77 -0.50 4.95 -1.34
N ASP A 78 -1.52 5.21 -0.52
CA ASP A 78 -1.71 4.50 0.76
C ASP A 78 -1.97 2.99 0.57
N ALA A 79 -2.49 2.56 -0.58
CA ALA A 79 -2.66 1.14 -0.88
C ALA A 79 -1.31 0.40 -1.01
N LYS A 80 -0.27 1.08 -1.50
CA LYS A 80 1.08 0.52 -1.70
C LYS A 80 2.03 0.79 -0.52
N ARG A 81 1.92 1.96 0.12
CA ARG A 81 2.84 2.40 1.21
C ARG A 81 2.26 2.26 2.62
N GLY A 82 0.93 2.11 2.73
CA GLY A 82 0.20 2.38 3.97
C GLY A 82 0.08 3.88 4.25
N ALA A 83 -0.56 4.22 5.37
CA ALA A 83 -0.86 5.62 5.74
C ALA A 83 0.39 6.53 5.69
N SER A 84 0.37 7.52 4.81
CA SER A 84 1.49 8.43 4.56
C SER A 84 1.04 9.88 4.31
N LEU A 85 1.98 10.74 3.91
CA LEU A 85 1.69 12.13 3.54
C LEU A 85 1.12 12.20 2.12
N VAL A 86 0.21 13.14 1.89
CA VAL A 86 -0.40 13.40 0.57
C VAL A 86 0.65 13.63 -0.53
N VAL A 87 1.77 14.29 -0.21
CA VAL A 87 2.85 14.53 -1.17
C VAL A 87 3.46 13.22 -1.71
N TRP A 88 3.53 12.18 -0.88
CA TRP A 88 4.00 10.86 -1.31
C TRP A 88 3.00 10.17 -2.22
N ALA A 89 1.70 10.31 -1.96
CA ALA A 89 0.67 9.78 -2.84
C ALA A 89 0.68 10.47 -4.21
N ILE A 90 0.89 11.80 -4.24
CA ILE A 90 1.05 12.56 -5.49
C ILE A 90 2.28 12.07 -6.26
N TRP A 91 3.41 11.91 -5.57
CA TRP A 91 4.65 11.43 -6.19
C TRP A 91 4.47 10.03 -6.78
N GLU A 92 3.95 9.06 -6.02
CA GLU A 92 3.73 7.71 -6.55
C GLU A 92 2.70 7.65 -7.66
N GLY A 93 1.65 8.46 -7.59
CA GLY A 93 0.66 8.52 -8.67
C GLY A 93 1.29 8.94 -10.00
N ARG A 94 2.25 9.87 -9.97
CA ARG A 94 2.98 10.31 -11.16
C ARG A 94 3.92 9.24 -11.70
N GLU A 95 4.68 8.58 -10.82
CA GLU A 95 5.58 7.51 -11.25
C GLU A 95 4.81 6.28 -11.75
N ALA A 96 3.71 5.90 -11.08
CA ALA A 96 2.83 4.83 -11.55
C ALA A 96 2.22 5.16 -12.91
N ALA A 97 1.79 6.41 -13.16
CA ALA A 97 1.31 6.82 -14.47
C ALA A 97 2.37 6.67 -15.57
N ARG A 98 3.63 6.99 -15.27
CA ARG A 98 4.77 6.80 -16.18
C ARG A 98 5.01 5.32 -16.50
N CYS A 99 4.94 4.46 -15.49
CA CYS A 99 5.07 3.01 -15.66
C CYS A 99 3.90 2.42 -16.45
N ILE A 100 2.66 2.86 -16.19
CA ILE A 100 1.46 2.45 -16.95
C ILE A 100 1.59 2.87 -18.42
N ASP A 101 1.98 4.12 -18.68
CA ASP A 101 2.18 4.63 -20.04
C ASP A 101 3.25 3.81 -20.78
N SER A 102 4.37 3.53 -20.11
CA SER A 102 5.44 2.69 -20.68
C SER A 102 4.99 1.24 -20.95
N TYR A 103 4.16 0.68 -20.08
CA TYR A 103 3.59 -0.66 -20.26
C TYR A 103 2.64 -0.73 -21.46
N LEU A 104 1.80 0.30 -21.66
CA LEU A 104 0.83 0.35 -22.75
C LEU A 104 1.45 0.74 -24.09
N MET A 105 2.42 1.66 -24.08
CA MET A 105 2.96 2.31 -25.29
C MET A 105 4.37 1.84 -25.65
N GLY A 106 5.07 1.14 -24.75
CA GLY A 106 6.47 0.69 -24.90
C GLY A 106 7.51 1.72 -24.42
N GLU A 107 7.14 3.00 -24.37
CA GLU A 107 7.93 4.10 -23.81
C GLU A 107 6.99 5.15 -23.21
N SER A 108 7.51 6.07 -22.38
CA SER A 108 6.71 7.15 -21.79
C SER A 108 7.38 8.50 -21.99
N SER A 109 6.60 9.48 -22.46
CA SER A 109 7.00 10.89 -22.50
C SER A 109 6.53 11.70 -21.29
N LEU A 110 5.87 11.05 -20.31
CA LEU A 110 5.42 11.71 -19.09
C LEU A 110 6.61 12.17 -18.21
N PRO A 111 6.53 13.36 -17.60
CA PRO A 111 7.62 13.91 -16.80
C PRO A 111 7.82 13.12 -15.50
N THR A 112 9.06 12.74 -15.22
CA THR A 112 9.46 12.16 -13.94
C THR A 112 9.69 13.23 -12.87
N SER A 113 9.73 12.84 -11.61
CA SER A 113 10.19 13.72 -10.54
C SER A 113 11.71 13.95 -10.65
N PRO A 114 12.23 15.17 -10.37
CA PRO A 114 13.67 15.45 -10.44
C PRO A 114 14.52 14.49 -9.58
N GLN A 115 13.96 14.00 -8.48
CA GLN A 115 14.60 13.04 -7.59
C GLN A 115 14.68 11.62 -8.17
N ALA A 116 13.73 11.22 -9.02
CA ALA A 116 13.75 9.93 -9.70
C ALA A 116 14.70 9.95 -10.91
N GLU A 117 14.86 11.11 -11.57
CA GLU A 117 15.83 11.35 -12.63
C GLU A 117 17.29 11.12 -12.20
N MET A 118 17.63 11.40 -10.93
CA MET A 118 18.97 11.13 -10.38
C MET A 118 19.23 9.67 -9.98
N LEU A 119 18.20 8.83 -9.95
CA LEU A 119 18.29 7.42 -9.53
C LEU A 119 18.18 6.44 -10.71
N ALA A 120 17.95 6.95 -11.93
CA ALA A 120 17.94 6.21 -13.19
C ALA A 120 19.31 6.30 -13.89
#